data_AF-A0A1X2I6Q7-F1
#
_entry.id   AF-A0A1X2I6Q7-F1
#
_cell.length_a   1.000
_cell.length_b   1.000
_cell.length_c   1.000
_cell.angle_alpha   90.00
_cell.angle_beta   90.00
_cell.angle_gamma   90.00
#
_symmetry.space_group_name_H-M   'P 1'
#
loop_
_entity.id
_entity.type
_entity.pdbx_description
1 polymer ?
#
loop_
_entity_poly.entity_id
_entity_poly.type
_entity_poly.pdbx_seq_one_letter_code
_entity_poly.pdbx_strand_id
1 'polypeptide(L)'
;MRTLLPKSYMMSSKGFDKLPENQCAICHDNASSSSSNDASAAGGGAPPVGQVQDYSVHNPYQADCGHTYCYYCIQSKIAIFGDEWPCLRCGEKVESIQKLVCKVEDKEDAAVPTEFAAADEKGDASKLVE
;
A
#
# COMPACT_ATOMS: atom_id res chain seq x y z
N MET A 1 -29.38 34.26 -2.13
CA MET A 1 -28.80 33.23 -3.02
C MET A 1 -27.73 32.50 -2.24
N ARG A 2 -27.97 31.24 -1.85
CA ARG A 2 -26.93 30.42 -1.21
C ARG A 2 -25.93 30.07 -2.30
N THR A 3 -24.79 30.75 -2.31
CA THR A 3 -23.67 30.40 -3.17
C THR A 3 -23.28 28.97 -2.84
N LEU A 4 -23.65 28.03 -3.71
CA LEU A 4 -23.13 26.67 -3.70
C LEU A 4 -21.65 26.81 -4.03
N LEU A 5 -20.80 26.90 -2.99
CA LEU A 5 -19.37 26.80 -3.20
C LEU A 5 -19.13 25.45 -3.90
N PRO A 6 -18.44 25.45 -5.05
CA PRO A 6 -18.15 24.21 -5.75
C PRO A 6 -17.35 23.28 -4.83
N LYS A 7 -17.58 21.97 -4.95
CA LYS A 7 -16.87 20.92 -4.18
C LYS A 7 -15.34 21.05 -4.23
N SER A 8 -14.82 21.74 -5.25
CA SER A 8 -13.42 22.14 -5.38
C SER A 8 -12.93 23.18 -4.37
N TYR A 9 -13.78 23.70 -3.47
CA TYR A 9 -13.33 24.55 -2.36
C TYR A 9 -13.18 23.75 -1.04
N MET A 10 -13.62 22.50 -1.00
CA MET A 10 -13.34 21.57 0.10
C MET A 10 -12.02 20.82 -0.10
N MET A 11 -11.04 21.42 -0.78
CA MET A 11 -9.69 20.83 -0.88
C MET A 11 -9.09 20.69 0.52
N SER A 12 -8.42 19.57 0.79
CA SER A 12 -7.73 19.36 2.07
C SER A 12 -6.71 20.47 2.34
N SER A 13 -6.78 21.08 3.52
CA SER A 13 -5.98 22.25 3.93
C SER A 13 -4.47 22.05 3.88
N LYS A 14 -4.01 20.81 3.68
CA LYS A 14 -2.59 20.43 3.60
C LYS A 14 -2.03 20.37 2.17
N GLY A 15 -2.85 20.61 1.14
CA GLY A 15 -2.37 20.75 -0.24
C GLY A 15 -1.97 19.43 -0.94
N PHE A 16 -2.32 18.27 -0.37
CA PHE A 16 -2.01 16.96 -0.97
C PHE A 16 -2.78 16.66 -2.27
N ASP A 17 -3.72 17.52 -2.63
CA ASP A 17 -4.46 17.50 -3.89
C ASP A 17 -3.55 17.54 -5.13
N LYS A 18 -2.39 18.23 -5.05
CA LYS A 18 -1.46 18.38 -6.19
C LYS A 18 -0.47 17.23 -6.37
N LEU A 19 -0.50 16.22 -5.50
CA LEU A 19 0.41 15.08 -5.62
C LEU A 19 -0.03 14.18 -6.78
N PRO A 20 0.90 13.54 -7.51
CA PRO A 20 0.50 12.57 -8.52
C PRO A 20 -0.14 11.33 -7.85
N GLU A 21 -0.94 10.56 -8.58
CA GLU A 21 -1.71 9.43 -8.02
C GLU A 21 -0.84 8.27 -7.54
N ASN A 22 0.41 8.19 -8.02
CA ASN A 22 1.40 7.22 -7.59
C ASN A 22 2.09 7.59 -6.27
N GLN A 23 1.79 8.76 -5.70
CA GLN A 23 2.38 9.23 -4.44
C GLN A 23 1.35 9.18 -3.30
N CYS A 24 1.74 8.59 -2.18
CA CYS A 24 0.85 8.44 -1.03
C CYS A 24 0.82 9.71 -0.17
N ALA A 25 -0.32 10.39 -0.14
CA ALA A 25 -0.48 11.60 0.67
C ALA A 25 -0.36 11.35 2.19
N ILE A 26 -0.69 10.14 2.67
CA ILE A 26 -0.48 9.77 4.09
C ILE A 26 1.02 9.64 4.42
N CYS A 27 1.82 9.11 3.49
CA CYS A 27 3.27 9.03 3.67
C CYS A 27 3.89 10.42 3.77
N HIS A 28 3.46 11.34 2.90
CA HIS A 28 3.88 12.74 2.97
C HIS A 28 3.42 13.43 4.26
N ASP A 29 2.17 13.23 4.71
CA ASP A 29 1.67 13.76 5.99
C ASP A 29 2.50 13.24 7.16
N ASN A 30 2.79 11.94 7.19
CA ASN A 30 3.57 11.33 8.28
C ASN A 30 5.03 11.81 8.28
N ALA A 31 5.65 11.95 7.11
CA ALA A 31 6.99 12.50 6.99
C ALA A 31 7.02 13.98 7.38
N SER A 32 6.03 14.77 6.96
CA SER A 32 5.91 16.18 7.37
C SER A 32 5.71 16.33 8.87
N SER A 33 4.91 15.44 9.48
CA SER A 33 4.65 15.41 10.93
C SER A 33 5.87 14.93 11.73
N SER A 34 6.72 14.10 11.11
CA SER A 34 7.96 13.60 11.74
C SER A 34 9.13 14.58 11.56
N SER A 35 9.10 15.42 10.52
CA SER A 35 10.18 16.37 10.20
C SER A 35 10.28 17.59 11.12
N SER A 36 9.32 17.79 12.03
CA SER A 36 9.34 18.89 13.01
C SER A 36 10.08 18.56 14.32
N ASN A 37 10.49 17.31 14.51
CA ASN A 37 11.19 16.88 15.73
C ASN A 37 12.56 16.33 15.33
N ASP A 38 13.59 17.04 15.80
CA ASP A 38 14.99 16.64 15.93
C ASP A 38 15.37 15.23 15.45
N ALA A 39 16.33 15.18 14.54
CA ALA A 39 16.96 13.97 14.05
C ALA A 39 17.73 13.24 15.16
N SER A 40 17.05 12.48 16.02
CA SER A 40 17.70 11.66 17.04
C SER A 40 16.89 10.41 17.41
N ALA A 41 17.45 9.26 16.99
CA ALA A 41 17.44 7.98 17.69
C ALA A 41 16.11 7.26 18.02
N ALA A 42 16.04 6.05 17.46
CA ALA A 42 15.50 4.84 18.08
C ALA A 42 13.97 4.71 18.24
N GLY A 43 13.41 3.80 17.43
CA GLY A 43 12.23 3.01 17.84
C GLY A 43 10.91 3.41 17.19
N GLY A 44 10.80 3.30 15.87
CA GLY A 44 9.49 3.39 15.21
C GLY A 44 9.55 3.63 13.71
N GLY A 45 10.02 2.64 12.94
CA GLY A 45 9.73 2.56 11.50
C GLY A 45 10.21 3.68 10.58
N ALA A 46 11.17 4.52 11.00
CA ALA A 46 11.81 5.48 10.12
C ALA A 46 12.96 4.81 9.32
N PRO A 47 13.00 4.95 7.98
CA PRO A 47 14.11 4.44 7.19
C PRO A 47 15.41 5.21 7.53
N PRO A 48 16.56 4.55 7.71
CA PRO A 48 17.83 5.20 8.07
C PRO A 48 18.25 6.35 7.15
N VAL A 49 18.89 7.36 7.75
CA VAL A 49 19.48 8.54 7.09
C VAL A 49 20.38 8.12 5.92
N GLY A 50 20.02 8.57 4.71
CA GLY A 50 20.78 8.31 3.47
C GLY A 50 19.95 7.84 2.28
N GLN A 51 18.66 7.53 2.48
CA GLN A 51 17.75 7.05 1.44
C GLN A 51 16.76 8.14 1.06
N VAL A 52 16.61 8.34 -0.25
CA VAL A 52 15.52 9.12 -0.85
C VAL A 52 14.22 8.59 -0.25
N GLN A 53 13.45 9.47 0.40
CA GLN A 53 12.16 9.11 0.97
C GLN A 53 11.24 8.76 -0.20
N ASP A 54 11.12 7.47 -0.50
CA ASP A 54 10.24 6.98 -1.55
C ASP A 54 8.81 6.99 -1.01
N TYR A 55 8.05 8.00 -1.42
CA TYR A 55 6.64 8.16 -1.06
C TYR A 55 5.69 7.42 -2.02
N SER A 56 6.25 6.54 -2.87
CA SER A 56 5.48 5.81 -3.87
C SER A 56 4.50 4.86 -3.21
N VAL A 57 3.37 4.63 -3.88
CA VAL A 57 2.32 3.75 -3.36
C VAL A 57 2.77 2.29 -3.43
N HIS A 58 3.14 1.72 -2.27
CA HIS A 58 3.37 0.28 -2.11
C HIS A 58 2.08 -0.43 -1.72
N ASN A 59 1.65 -1.39 -2.55
CA ASN A 59 0.39 -2.12 -2.43
C ASN A 59 -0.82 -1.15 -2.44
N PRO A 60 -1.30 -0.75 -3.63
CA PRO A 60 -2.31 0.29 -3.79
C PRO A 60 -3.67 -0.15 -3.23
N TYR A 61 -4.24 0.69 -2.37
CA TYR A 61 -5.61 0.55 -1.88
C TYR A 61 -6.38 1.81 -2.22
N GLN A 62 -7.57 1.64 -2.78
CA GLN A 62 -8.46 2.72 -3.17
C GLN A 62 -9.47 2.97 -2.06
N ALA A 63 -9.61 4.24 -1.68
CA ALA A 63 -10.68 4.71 -0.80
C ALA A 63 -11.98 4.94 -1.60
N ASP A 64 -13.12 4.98 -0.92
CA ASP A 64 -14.45 5.28 -1.50
C ASP A 64 -14.47 6.56 -2.36
N CYS A 65 -13.71 7.59 -1.94
CA CYS A 65 -13.54 8.84 -2.69
C CYS A 65 -12.69 8.74 -3.97
N GLY A 66 -12.20 7.54 -4.33
CA GLY A 66 -11.42 7.28 -5.54
C GLY A 66 -9.90 7.45 -5.40
N HIS A 67 -9.40 7.98 -4.28
CA HIS A 67 -7.97 8.20 -4.06
C HIS A 67 -7.24 6.93 -3.61
N THR A 68 -6.00 6.76 -4.10
CA THR A 68 -5.17 5.59 -3.82
C THR A 68 -4.09 5.89 -2.78
N TYR A 69 -3.87 4.97 -1.85
CA TYR A 69 -2.85 5.06 -0.80
C TYR A 69 -2.17 3.70 -0.58
N CYS A 70 -1.07 3.70 0.19
CA CYS A 70 -0.42 2.47 0.62
C CYS A 70 -1.31 1.71 1.63
N TYR A 71 -1.36 0.39 1.51
CA TYR A 71 -2.08 -0.49 2.45
C TYR A 71 -1.81 -0.16 3.92
N TYR A 72 -0.53 -0.11 4.30
CA TYR A 72 -0.15 0.12 5.70
C TYR A 72 -0.59 1.51 6.19
N CYS A 73 -0.53 2.53 5.33
CA CYS A 73 -0.92 3.89 5.68
C CYS A 73 -2.41 4.00 5.98
N ILE A 74 -3.25 3.41 5.13
CA ILE A 74 -4.70 3.43 5.36
C ILE A 74 -5.02 2.62 6.61
N GLN A 75 -4.40 1.44 6.78
CA GLN A 75 -4.60 0.61 7.96
C GLN A 75 -4.25 1.35 9.25
N SER A 76 -3.14 2.09 9.28
CA SER A 76 -2.78 2.94 10.42
C SER A 76 -3.78 4.08 10.64
N LYS A 77 -4.31 4.71 9.58
CA LYS A 77 -5.35 5.74 9.73
C LYS A 77 -6.65 5.18 10.28
N ILE A 78 -7.13 4.05 9.77
CA ILE A 78 -8.31 3.36 10.28
C ILE A 78 -8.09 2.93 11.74
N ALA A 79 -6.89 2.44 12.10
CA ALA A 79 -6.59 2.08 13.48
C ALA A 79 -6.60 3.30 14.44
N ILE A 80 -6.27 4.50 13.97
CA ILE A 80 -6.23 5.73 14.78
C ILE A 80 -7.60 6.42 14.86
N PHE A 81 -8.29 6.55 13.73
CA PHE A 81 -9.54 7.29 13.61
C PHE A 81 -10.79 6.41 13.80
N GLY A 82 -10.65 5.09 13.70
CA GLY A 82 -11.75 4.13 13.68
C GLY A 82 -12.26 3.85 12.26
N ASP A 83 -13.56 3.54 12.15
CA ASP A 83 -14.20 3.15 10.88
C ASP A 83 -14.39 4.31 9.88
N GLU A 84 -14.32 5.56 10.34
CA GLU A 84 -14.50 6.75 9.50
C GLU A 84 -13.29 7.68 9.61
N TRP A 85 -12.64 7.99 8.48
CA TRP A 85 -11.55 8.96 8.45
C TRP A 85 -11.68 9.96 7.28
N PRO A 86 -11.27 11.24 7.46
CA PRO A 86 -11.32 12.21 6.39
C PRO A 86 -10.15 12.03 5.42
N CYS A 87 -10.44 11.83 4.14
CA CYS A 87 -9.46 11.74 3.06
C CYS A 87 -8.50 12.94 3.07
N LEU A 88 -7.19 12.69 3.02
CA LEU A 88 -6.18 13.75 3.04
C LEU A 88 -6.06 14.54 1.72
N ARG A 89 -6.67 14.07 0.63
CA ARG A 89 -6.65 14.74 -0.67
C ARG A 89 -7.88 15.64 -0.88
N CYS A 90 -9.07 15.06 -0.73
CA CYS A 90 -10.34 15.75 -0.97
C CYS A 90 -11.15 16.08 0.30
N GLY A 91 -10.73 15.65 1.49
CA GLY A 91 -11.46 15.89 2.74
C GLY A 91 -12.77 15.09 2.90
N GLU A 92 -13.13 14.24 1.93
CA GLU A 92 -14.34 13.42 2.00
C GLU A 92 -14.21 12.30 3.04
N LYS A 93 -15.33 11.90 3.65
CA LYS A 93 -15.33 10.82 4.65
C LYS A 93 -15.17 9.48 3.94
N VAL A 94 -14.16 8.72 4.34
CA VAL A 94 -13.89 7.38 3.84
C VAL A 94 -14.31 6.37 4.89
N GLU A 95 -15.28 5.54 4.55
CA GLU A 95 -15.77 4.42 5.35
C GLU A 95 -15.34 3.05 4.78
N SER A 96 -15.15 2.98 3.45
CA SER A 96 -14.83 1.75 2.74
C SER A 96 -13.49 1.88 1.99
N ILE A 97 -12.72 0.78 1.99
CA ILE A 97 -11.44 0.69 1.29
C ILE A 97 -11.38 -0.62 0.49
N GLN A 98 -10.89 -0.55 -0.73
CA GLN A 98 -10.78 -1.69 -1.63
C GLN A 98 -9.34 -1.89 -2.07
N LYS A 99 -8.87 -3.14 -2.05
CA LYS A 99 -7.55 -3.48 -2.59
C LYS A 99 -7.59 -3.37 -4.11
N LEU A 100 -6.70 -2.56 -4.68
CA LEU A 100 -6.46 -2.58 -6.12
C LEU A 100 -5.60 -3.80 -6.44
N VAL A 101 -6.26 -4.90 -6.78
CA VAL A 101 -5.59 -6.04 -7.41
C VAL A 101 -5.55 -5.72 -8.89
N CYS A 102 -4.36 -5.61 -9.48
CA CYS A 102 -4.22 -5.64 -10.93
C CYS A 102 -4.87 -6.94 -11.39
N LYS A 103 -6.05 -6.87 -12.01
CA LYS A 103 -6.58 -8.00 -12.76
C LYS A 103 -5.62 -8.21 -13.92
N VAL A 104 -4.63 -9.08 -13.71
CA VAL A 104 -4.05 -9.84 -14.80
C VAL A 104 -5.22 -10.67 -15.30
N GLU A 105 -5.86 -10.22 -16.38
CA GLU A 105 -6.69 -11.10 -17.17
C GLU A 105 -5.74 -12.16 -17.71
N ASP A 106 -5.65 -13.28 -17.00
CA ASP A 106 -5.08 -14.52 -17.51
C ASP A 106 -5.90 -14.88 -18.75
N LYS A 107 -5.39 -14.50 -19.93
CA LYS A 107 -5.71 -15.25 -21.13
C LYS A 107 -5.08 -16.62 -20.93
N GLU A 108 -5.94 -17.59 -20.61
CA GLU A 108 -5.66 -19.02 -20.67
C GLU A 108 -5.12 -19.36 -22.06
N ASP A 109 -3.80 -19.33 -22.23
CA ASP A 109 -3.14 -19.98 -23.36
C ASP A 109 -1.76 -20.49 -22.91
N ALA A 110 -1.53 -21.76 -23.23
CA ALA A 110 -0.30 -22.54 -23.09
C ALA A 110 -0.05 -23.22 -21.73
N ALA A 111 -0.55 -24.45 -21.67
CA ALA A 111 -0.05 -25.54 -20.84
C ALA A 111 1.47 -25.51 -20.66
N VAL A 112 1.92 -25.43 -19.40
CA VAL A 112 3.31 -25.72 -19.03
C VAL A 112 3.40 -27.24 -18.84
N PRO A 113 4.09 -28.00 -19.71
CA PRO A 113 4.31 -29.42 -19.48
C PRO A 113 5.17 -29.61 -18.22
N THR A 114 4.65 -30.41 -17.29
CA THR A 114 5.41 -30.87 -16.13
C THR A 114 6.36 -31.97 -16.59
N GLU A 115 7.61 -31.60 -16.84
CA GLU A 115 8.71 -32.54 -17.04
C GLU A 115 9.68 -32.43 -15.87
N PHE A 116 9.25 -32.91 -14.70
CA PHE A 116 10.19 -33.36 -13.68
C PHE A 116 10.52 -34.82 -13.96
N ALA A 117 11.58 -35.01 -14.73
CA ALA A 117 12.14 -36.31 -15.06
C ALA A 117 12.43 -37.12 -13.78
N ALA A 118 11.89 -38.34 -13.75
CA ALA A 118 12.18 -39.34 -12.74
C ALA A 118 13.68 -39.68 -12.75
N ALA A 119 14.38 -39.38 -11.65
CA ALA A 119 15.66 -39.99 -11.34
C ALA A 119 15.39 -41.26 -10.51
N ASP A 120 15.53 -42.39 -11.19
CA ASP A 120 15.57 -43.76 -10.69
C ASP A 120 16.78 -43.91 -9.75
N GLU A 121 16.57 -44.02 -8.43
CA GLU A 121 17.62 -44.45 -7.50
C GLU A 121 17.35 -45.89 -7.05
N LYS A 122 17.94 -46.83 -7.79
CA LYS A 122 18.05 -48.23 -7.37
C LYS A 122 19.12 -48.35 -6.29
N GLY A 123 18.70 -48.80 -5.11
CA GLY A 123 19.58 -49.20 -4.00
C GLY A 123 18.98 -50.35 -3.21
N ASP A 124 18.88 -51.52 -3.84
CA ASP A 124 18.59 -52.79 -3.19
C ASP A 124 19.90 -53.37 -2.61
N ALA A 125 19.91 -53.66 -1.31
CA ALA A 125 20.55 -54.85 -0.73
C ALA A 125 20.33 -54.89 0.79
N SER A 126 19.14 -55.32 1.20
CA SER A 126 19.00 -56.08 2.45
C SER A 126 19.37 -57.53 2.15
N LYS A 127 20.50 -58.02 2.66
CA LYS A 127 20.69 -59.45 2.88
C LYS A 127 21.31 -59.72 4.24
N LEU A 128 20.42 -60.11 5.14
CA LEU A 128 20.61 -60.89 6.34
C LEU A 128 21.16 -62.30 6.00
N VAL A 129 21.74 -62.98 6.99
CA VAL A 129 22.22 -64.39 7.11
C VAL A 129 23.70 -64.58 6.72
N GLU A 130 24.62 -65.07 7.56
CA GLU A 130 24.58 -65.95 8.75
C GLU A 130 25.38 -65.41 9.95
#